data_AF-A0A8S0WFG5-F1
#
_entry.id   AF-A0A8S0WFG5-F1
#
_cell.length_a   1.000
_cell.length_b   1.000
_cell.length_c   1.000
_cell.angle_alpha   90.00
_cell.angle_beta   90.00
_cell.angle_gamma   90.00
#
_symmetry.space_group_name_H-M   'P 1'
#
loop_
_entity.id
_entity.type
_entity.pdbx_description
1 polymer ?
#
loop_
_entity_poly.entity_id
_entity_poly.type
_entity_poly.pdbx_seq_one_letter_code
_entity_poly.pdbx_strand_id
1 'polypeptide(L)'
;MAKGIFPRMLIPDIINALAGWGISVSQEQLKSPTADFVENVYSACLEQLTGISHESLREPVQNALNASQVEDKDLYASALSSNIILYHLTRFAKAARVEDFNSRDLYNPERERTIVLLSAFINFVKFTEQFCDPFLKDLRERSDTLIAQRDNVQDQLNEIQRKLDELKGRIVQDKPICEQLNAENTSITNTMFMTKDAQSKAVRDVEQYKTERNTLMKRKEALNGEVKSLEEAITRTRARIVQSPERIKKTIAIMSTTAREDKKTVLMHETNARDLQTKISALHNIEKVVS
;
A
#
# COMPACT_ATOMS: atom_id res chain seq x y z
N MET A 1 60.89 -56.78 17.58
CA MET A 1 59.51 -56.88 18.09
C MET A 1 59.32 -55.83 19.17
N ALA A 2 58.53 -54.80 18.91
CA ALA A 2 58.22 -53.78 19.91
C ALA A 2 57.36 -54.39 21.03
N LYS A 3 58.00 -54.82 22.12
CA LYS A 3 57.31 -55.12 23.38
C LYS A 3 56.74 -53.80 23.92
N GLY A 4 55.41 -53.62 23.88
CA GLY A 4 54.74 -52.64 24.75
C GLY A 4 53.77 -51.64 24.12
N ILE A 5 53.41 -51.71 22.83
CA ILE A 5 52.50 -50.70 22.23
C ILE A 5 51.03 -51.12 22.31
N PHE A 6 50.73 -52.41 22.15
CA PHE A 6 49.39 -52.98 22.30
C PHE A 6 49.51 -54.44 22.80
N PRO A 7 48.52 -54.96 23.54
CA PRO A 7 48.55 -56.32 24.05
C PRO A 7 48.39 -57.32 22.92
N ARG A 8 49.19 -58.38 22.92
CA ARG A 8 48.96 -59.53 22.05
C ARG A 8 47.76 -60.30 22.57
N MET A 9 46.73 -60.45 21.75
CA MET A 9 45.49 -61.14 22.12
C MET A 9 45.61 -62.64 21.92
N LEU A 10 44.90 -63.41 22.74
CA LEU A 10 44.75 -64.84 22.53
C LEU A 10 43.76 -65.10 21.40
N ILE A 11 43.90 -66.24 20.71
CA ILE A 11 43.01 -66.62 19.60
C ILE A 11 41.52 -66.55 19.99
N PRO A 12 41.07 -67.04 21.16
CA PRO A 12 39.66 -66.92 21.57
C PRO A 12 39.21 -65.47 21.70
N ASP A 13 40.07 -64.57 22.20
CA ASP A 13 39.73 -63.15 22.38
C ASP A 13 39.60 -62.43 21.03
N ILE A 14 40.45 -62.80 20.06
CA ILE A 14 40.38 -62.31 18.69
C ILE A 14 39.04 -62.73 18.06
N ILE A 15 38.68 -64.01 18.18
CA ILE A 15 37.40 -64.53 17.66
C ILE A 15 36.22 -63.80 18.29
N ASN A 16 36.22 -63.64 19.62
CA ASN A 16 35.14 -62.96 20.34
C ASN A 16 35.02 -61.48 19.94
N ALA A 17 36.15 -60.78 19.77
CA ALA A 17 36.14 -59.38 19.35
C ALA A 17 35.60 -59.20 17.93
N LEU A 18 36.07 -60.02 16.98
CA LEU A 18 35.61 -60.00 15.59
C LEU A 18 34.13 -60.39 15.48
N ALA A 19 33.68 -61.38 16.26
CA ALA A 19 32.27 -61.76 16.32
C ALA A 19 31.38 -60.62 16.85
N GLY A 20 31.89 -59.79 17.77
CA GLY A 20 31.21 -58.57 18.23
C GLY A 20 30.94 -57.57 17.11
N TRP A 21 31.72 -57.60 16.02
CA TRP A 21 31.53 -56.79 14.82
C TRP A 21 30.84 -57.54 13.68
N GLY A 22 30.26 -58.72 13.96
CA GLY A 22 29.60 -59.56 12.95
C GLY A 22 30.56 -60.32 12.02
N ILE A 23 31.87 -60.26 12.28
CA ILE A 23 32.89 -60.96 11.49
C ILE A 23 33.06 -62.37 12.07
N SER A 24 32.53 -63.36 11.38
CA SER A 24 32.62 -64.77 11.80
C SER A 24 33.96 -65.38 11.39
N VAL A 25 34.77 -65.77 12.38
CA VAL A 25 36.11 -66.34 12.18
C VAL A 25 36.27 -67.66 12.92
N SER A 26 36.79 -68.67 12.24
CA SER A 26 37.11 -69.96 12.87
C SER A 26 38.53 -69.98 13.45
N GLN A 27 38.75 -70.84 14.45
CA GLN A 27 40.09 -71.04 15.01
C GLN A 27 41.07 -71.62 13.99
N GLU A 28 40.60 -72.39 13.01
CA GLU A 28 41.43 -72.99 11.96
C GLU A 28 41.94 -71.92 10.99
N GLN A 29 41.09 -70.97 10.60
CA GLN A 29 41.47 -69.82 9.76
C GLN A 29 42.58 -68.98 10.40
N LEU A 30 42.56 -68.84 11.73
CA LEU A 30 43.62 -68.13 12.45
C LEU A 30 44.90 -68.96 12.63
N LYS A 31 44.80 -70.30 12.64
CA LYS A 31 45.98 -71.19 12.68
C LYS A 31 46.68 -71.27 11.32
N SER A 32 45.92 -71.19 10.22
CA SER A 32 46.41 -71.23 8.84
C SER A 32 45.72 -70.14 8.01
N PRO A 33 46.16 -68.87 8.13
CA PRO A 33 45.52 -67.77 7.43
C PRO A 33 45.70 -67.89 5.92
N THR A 34 44.63 -67.69 5.17
CA THR A 34 44.65 -67.56 3.71
C THR A 34 44.57 -66.08 3.30
N ALA A 35 45.02 -65.75 2.10
CA ALA A 35 44.97 -64.38 1.59
C ALA A 35 43.55 -63.81 1.63
N ASP A 36 42.58 -64.54 1.06
CA ASP A 36 41.17 -64.13 1.05
C ASP A 36 40.62 -63.91 2.46
N PHE A 37 40.97 -64.77 3.43
CA PHE A 37 40.53 -64.62 4.81
C PHE A 37 41.06 -63.30 5.40
N VAL A 38 42.35 -63.06 5.24
CA VAL A 38 43.00 -61.88 5.82
C VAL A 38 42.54 -60.59 5.15
N GLU A 39 42.38 -60.59 3.83
CA GLU A 39 41.83 -59.45 3.07
C GLU A 39 40.43 -59.09 3.52
N ASN A 40 39.55 -60.08 3.68
CA ASN A 40 38.18 -59.83 4.15
C ASN A 40 38.16 -59.26 5.57
N VAL A 41 38.92 -59.84 6.50
CA VAL A 41 38.92 -59.39 7.90
C VAL A 41 39.57 -58.00 8.04
N TYR A 42 40.69 -57.76 7.37
CA TYR A 42 41.37 -56.46 7.44
C TYR A 42 40.54 -55.36 6.78
N SER A 43 39.91 -55.65 5.64
CA SER A 43 39.02 -54.70 4.97
C SER A 43 37.78 -54.41 5.80
N ALA A 44 37.20 -55.42 6.47
CA ALA A 44 36.08 -55.19 7.39
C ALA A 44 36.47 -54.30 8.58
N CYS A 45 37.66 -54.49 9.17
CA CYS A 45 38.17 -53.60 10.22
C CYS A 45 38.40 -52.16 9.71
N LEU A 46 38.89 -52.00 8.48
CA LEU A 46 39.06 -50.70 7.84
C LEU A 46 37.72 -50.01 7.58
N GLU A 47 36.74 -50.75 7.05
CA GLU A 47 35.40 -50.28 6.75
C GLU A 47 34.69 -49.78 8.01
N GLN A 48 34.81 -50.52 9.12
CA GLN A 48 34.19 -50.15 10.39
C GLN A 48 34.59 -48.74 10.87
N LEU A 49 35.81 -48.30 10.57
CA LEU A 49 36.32 -47.01 11.03
C LEU A 49 36.28 -45.90 9.99
N THR A 50 36.41 -46.24 8.72
CA THR A 50 36.58 -45.27 7.64
C THR A 50 35.42 -45.24 6.66
N GLY A 51 34.55 -46.26 6.65
CA GLY A 51 33.55 -46.49 5.61
C GLY A 51 34.12 -46.89 4.25
N ILE A 52 35.44 -47.14 4.17
CA ILE A 52 36.11 -47.55 2.93
C ILE A 52 36.01 -49.06 2.79
N SER A 53 35.39 -49.53 1.72
CA SER A 53 35.23 -50.93 1.35
C SER A 53 35.46 -51.10 -0.14
N HIS A 54 35.55 -52.35 -0.61
CA HIS A 54 35.66 -52.62 -2.05
C HIS A 54 34.49 -52.03 -2.84
N GLU A 55 33.29 -51.99 -2.26
CA GLU A 55 32.12 -51.42 -2.92
C GLU A 55 32.19 -49.89 -2.97
N SER A 56 32.57 -49.22 -1.86
CA SER A 56 32.66 -47.75 -1.85
C SER A 56 33.79 -47.22 -2.73
N LEU A 57 34.80 -48.05 -3.05
CA LEU A 57 35.87 -47.71 -3.98
C LEU A 57 35.53 -47.94 -5.45
N ARG A 58 34.48 -48.70 -5.77
CA ARG A 58 34.13 -49.07 -7.15
C ARG A 58 33.94 -47.85 -8.05
N GLU A 59 33.10 -46.90 -7.63
CA GLU A 59 32.81 -45.70 -8.41
C GLU A 59 34.04 -44.76 -8.51
N PRO A 60 34.74 -44.40 -7.41
CA PRO A 60 35.97 -43.62 -7.50
C PRO A 60 37.03 -44.22 -8.41
N VAL A 61 37.23 -45.55 -8.36
CA VAL A 61 38.17 -46.28 -9.23
C VAL A 61 37.75 -46.15 -10.69
N GLN A 62 36.48 -46.39 -10.98
CA GLN A 62 35.96 -46.27 -12.35
C GLN A 62 36.10 -44.83 -12.88
N ASN A 63 35.80 -43.83 -12.07
CA ASN A 63 35.93 -42.42 -12.44
C ASN A 63 37.39 -42.05 -12.72
N ALA A 64 38.33 -42.53 -11.91
CA ALA A 64 39.76 -42.33 -12.13
C ALA A 64 40.25 -42.98 -13.43
N LEU A 65 39.81 -44.22 -13.72
CA LEU A 65 40.13 -44.90 -14.98
C LEU A 65 39.49 -44.22 -16.19
N ASN A 66 38.26 -43.76 -16.06
CA ASN A 66 37.56 -43.02 -17.10
C ASN A 66 38.28 -41.72 -17.47
N ALA A 67 38.79 -40.99 -16.47
CA ALA A 67 39.59 -39.78 -16.65
C ALA A 67 41.01 -40.05 -17.21
N SER A 68 41.50 -41.29 -17.13
CA SER A 68 42.81 -41.68 -17.66
C SER A 68 42.76 -41.93 -19.18
N GLN A 69 43.91 -41.71 -19.85
CA GLN A 69 44.11 -42.02 -21.27
C GLN A 69 44.48 -43.49 -21.52
N VAL A 70 44.32 -44.37 -20.53
CA VAL A 70 44.74 -45.78 -20.61
C VAL A 70 43.77 -46.56 -21.50
N GLU A 71 44.33 -47.33 -22.44
CA GLU A 71 43.61 -48.33 -23.24
C GLU A 71 43.32 -49.58 -22.38
N ASP A 72 42.21 -50.28 -22.63
CA ASP A 72 41.79 -51.48 -21.87
C ASP A 72 41.63 -51.26 -20.35
N LYS A 73 40.82 -50.25 -19.99
CA LYS A 73 40.53 -49.83 -18.60
C LYS A 73 40.08 -50.96 -17.67
N ASP A 74 39.32 -51.92 -18.19
CA ASP A 74 38.79 -53.05 -17.42
C ASP A 74 39.89 -53.98 -16.89
N LEU A 75 41.02 -54.09 -17.60
CA LEU A 75 42.16 -54.90 -17.17
C LEU A 75 42.80 -54.37 -15.88
N TYR A 76 42.77 -53.04 -15.70
CA TYR A 76 43.43 -52.37 -14.58
C TYR A 76 42.52 -52.14 -13.38
N ALA A 77 41.20 -52.29 -13.54
CA ALA A 77 40.22 -51.98 -12.49
C ALA A 77 40.46 -52.76 -11.19
N SER A 78 40.65 -54.08 -11.29
CA SER A 78 40.93 -54.92 -10.13
C SER A 78 42.26 -54.57 -9.46
N ALA A 79 43.33 -54.45 -10.25
CA ALA A 79 44.66 -54.11 -9.73
C ALA A 79 44.71 -52.73 -9.06
N LEU A 80 44.02 -51.73 -9.61
CA LEU A 80 43.93 -50.40 -9.04
C LEU A 80 43.14 -50.43 -7.72
N SER A 81 42.00 -51.12 -7.69
CA SER A 81 41.20 -51.28 -6.47
C SER A 81 42.00 -51.94 -5.34
N SER A 82 42.71 -53.05 -5.63
CA SER A 82 43.53 -53.74 -4.63
C SER A 82 44.71 -52.88 -4.13
N ASN A 83 45.31 -52.06 -4.99
CA ASN A 83 46.36 -51.12 -4.58
C ASN A 83 45.83 -50.01 -3.67
N ILE A 84 44.64 -49.49 -3.95
CA ILE A 84 44.01 -48.47 -3.11
C ILE A 84 43.63 -49.05 -1.74
N ILE A 85 43.05 -50.25 -1.71
CA ILE A 85 42.79 -50.96 -0.45
C ILE A 85 44.08 -51.16 0.35
N LEU A 86 45.14 -51.66 -0.30
CA LEU A 86 46.44 -51.84 0.34
C LEU A 86 46.97 -50.50 0.91
N TYR A 87 46.87 -49.42 0.15
CA TYR A 87 47.26 -48.08 0.61
C TYR A 87 46.50 -47.66 1.87
N HIS A 88 45.18 -47.87 1.92
CA HIS A 88 44.37 -47.56 3.10
C HIS A 88 44.68 -48.49 4.27
N LEU A 89 44.90 -49.78 4.03
CA LEU A 89 45.31 -50.75 5.05
C LEU A 89 46.67 -50.41 5.65
N THR A 90 47.66 -49.97 4.86
CA THR A 90 48.95 -49.51 5.39
C THR A 90 48.78 -48.29 6.29
N ARG A 91 47.91 -47.33 5.92
CA ARG A 91 47.64 -46.15 6.76
C ARG A 91 46.90 -46.52 8.04
N PHE A 92 45.93 -47.43 7.93
CA PHE A 92 45.21 -47.99 9.05
C PHE A 92 46.15 -48.70 10.03
N ALA A 93 47.06 -49.53 9.51
CA ALA A 93 48.07 -50.21 10.30
C ALA A 93 49.00 -49.23 11.03
N LYS A 94 49.46 -48.17 10.36
CA LYS A 94 50.24 -47.11 11.00
C LYS A 94 49.48 -46.41 12.13
N ALA A 95 48.19 -46.13 11.94
CA ALA A 95 47.33 -45.58 13.00
C ALA A 95 47.21 -46.55 14.18
N ALA A 96 47.13 -47.85 13.91
CA ALA A 96 47.19 -48.93 14.90
C ALA A 96 48.61 -49.23 15.43
N ARG A 97 49.59 -48.38 15.11
CA ARG A 97 51.01 -48.46 15.54
C ARG A 97 51.80 -49.66 14.98
N VAL A 98 51.45 -50.08 13.77
CA VAL A 98 52.21 -51.04 12.97
C VAL A 98 52.82 -50.30 11.77
N GLU A 99 54.12 -50.05 11.83
CA GLU A 99 54.83 -49.24 10.82
C GLU A 99 55.25 -50.02 9.57
N ASP A 100 55.40 -51.34 9.68
CA ASP A 100 55.99 -52.24 8.69
C ASP A 100 54.96 -53.07 7.91
N PHE A 101 53.68 -52.69 7.94
CA PHE A 101 52.63 -53.36 7.18
C PHE A 101 52.85 -53.24 5.66
N ASN A 102 52.77 -54.34 4.94
CA ASN A 102 53.06 -54.40 3.50
C ASN A 102 52.18 -55.44 2.77
N SER A 103 52.33 -55.53 1.45
CA SER A 103 51.51 -56.41 0.61
C SER A 103 51.62 -57.90 0.94
N ARG A 104 52.73 -58.37 1.53
CA ARG A 104 52.86 -59.78 1.95
C ARG A 104 51.85 -60.13 3.04
N ASP A 105 51.47 -59.16 3.86
CA ASP A 105 50.50 -59.36 4.94
C ASP A 105 49.10 -59.66 4.42
N LEU A 106 48.83 -59.29 3.16
CA LEU A 106 47.58 -59.54 2.47
C LEU A 106 47.67 -60.82 1.62
N TYR A 107 48.69 -60.93 0.77
CA TYR A 107 48.76 -61.98 -0.25
C TYR A 107 49.50 -63.25 0.18
N ASN A 108 50.35 -63.16 1.20
CA ASN A 108 51.11 -64.31 1.74
C ASN A 108 51.18 -64.25 3.27
N PRO A 109 50.04 -64.36 3.97
CA PRO A 109 49.95 -64.12 5.40
C PRO A 109 50.67 -65.19 6.22
N GLU A 110 51.46 -64.76 7.20
CA GLU A 110 52.08 -65.63 8.18
C GLU A 110 51.25 -65.65 9.47
N ARG A 111 51.04 -66.84 10.04
CA ARG A 111 50.21 -67.03 11.26
C ARG A 111 50.56 -66.07 12.40
N GLU A 112 51.83 -66.08 12.84
CA GLU A 112 52.24 -65.29 14.00
C GLU A 112 52.09 -63.79 13.75
N ARG A 113 52.40 -63.34 12.52
CA ARG A 113 52.25 -61.96 12.10
C ARG A 113 50.79 -61.54 12.01
N THR A 114 49.94 -62.39 11.45
CA THR A 114 48.49 -62.17 11.34
C THR A 114 47.85 -61.96 12.72
N ILE A 115 48.25 -62.76 13.72
CA ILE A 115 47.76 -62.62 15.11
C ILE A 115 48.19 -61.27 15.70
N VAL A 116 49.42 -60.82 15.45
CA VAL A 116 49.91 -59.51 15.92
C VAL A 116 49.14 -58.37 15.26
N LEU A 117 48.93 -58.43 13.94
CA LEU A 117 48.18 -57.44 13.18
C LEU A 117 46.73 -57.34 13.66
N LEU A 118 46.04 -58.48 13.81
CA LEU A 118 44.67 -58.51 14.33
C LEU A 118 44.60 -57.95 15.76
N SER A 119 45.56 -58.27 16.62
CA SER A 119 45.61 -57.70 17.97
C SER A 119 45.74 -56.17 17.95
N ALA A 120 46.59 -55.64 17.05
CA ALA A 120 46.78 -54.20 16.87
C ALA A 120 45.50 -53.52 16.36
N PHE A 121 44.91 -54.08 15.30
CA PHE A 121 43.71 -53.54 14.66
C PHE A 121 42.53 -53.59 15.63
N ILE A 122 42.35 -54.71 16.34
CA ILE A 122 41.25 -54.84 17.29
C ILE A 122 41.38 -53.82 18.42
N ASN A 123 42.58 -53.68 18.97
CA ASN A 123 42.86 -52.71 20.03
C ASN A 123 42.57 -51.28 19.56
N PHE A 124 42.95 -50.94 18.33
CA PHE A 124 42.72 -49.62 17.77
C PHE A 124 41.24 -49.33 17.52
N VAL A 125 40.49 -50.28 16.95
CA VAL A 125 39.02 -50.15 16.75
C VAL A 125 38.31 -49.98 18.09
N LYS A 126 38.67 -50.77 19.11
CA LYS A 126 38.09 -50.61 20.46
C LYS A 126 38.42 -49.25 21.08
N PHE A 127 39.62 -48.74 20.85
CA PHE A 127 40.01 -47.41 21.33
C PHE A 127 39.15 -46.32 20.66
N THR A 128 38.94 -46.38 19.35
CA THR A 128 38.10 -45.41 18.66
C THR A 128 36.64 -45.52 19.09
N GLU A 129 36.11 -46.72 19.32
CA GLU A 129 34.74 -46.89 19.83
C GLU A 129 34.56 -46.27 21.23
N GLN A 130 35.54 -46.44 22.11
CA GLN A 130 35.43 -45.94 23.48
C GLN A 130 35.64 -44.42 23.59
N PHE A 131 36.56 -43.86 22.82
CA PHE A 131 37.02 -42.48 23.02
C PHE A 131 36.63 -41.53 21.89
N CYS A 132 36.44 -42.03 20.66
CA CYS A 132 36.11 -41.19 19.52
C CYS A 132 34.61 -41.19 19.21
N ASP A 133 33.91 -42.32 19.31
CA ASP A 133 32.50 -42.40 18.94
C ASP A 133 31.59 -41.44 19.73
N PRO A 134 31.73 -41.26 21.06
CA PRO A 134 30.90 -40.30 21.78
C PRO A 134 31.06 -38.87 21.27
N PHE A 135 32.31 -38.48 20.97
CA PHE A 135 32.63 -37.15 20.44
C PHE A 135 32.14 -36.99 19.00
N LEU A 136 32.37 -37.99 18.15
CA LEU A 136 31.92 -37.98 16.75
C LEU A 136 30.40 -37.98 16.66
N LYS A 137 29.71 -38.69 17.54
CA LYS A 137 28.25 -38.71 17.62
C LYS A 137 27.68 -37.33 17.97
N ASP A 138 28.19 -36.68 19.02
CA ASP A 138 27.78 -35.31 19.39
C ASP A 138 28.06 -34.33 18.24
N LEU A 139 29.22 -34.45 17.56
CA LEU A 139 29.53 -33.61 16.41
C LEU A 139 28.58 -33.84 15.22
N ARG A 140 28.24 -35.09 14.93
CA ARG A 140 27.26 -35.46 13.88
C ARG A 140 25.87 -34.92 14.22
N GLU A 141 25.40 -35.12 15.45
CA GLU A 141 24.10 -34.59 15.90
C GLU A 141 24.04 -33.05 15.81
N ARG A 142 25.13 -32.36 16.17
CA ARG A 142 25.24 -30.90 15.97
C ARG A 142 25.23 -30.49 14.50
N SER A 143 25.93 -31.24 13.64
CA SER A 143 25.93 -31.00 12.20
C SER A 143 24.52 -31.18 11.62
N ASP A 144 23.83 -32.27 11.97
CA ASP A 144 22.49 -32.58 11.49
C ASP A 144 21.46 -31.54 11.95
N THR A 145 21.56 -31.08 13.21
CA THR A 145 20.71 -30.01 13.72
C THR A 145 20.96 -28.68 13.00
N LEU A 146 22.22 -28.33 12.69
CA LEU A 146 22.55 -27.14 11.91
C LEU A 146 22.03 -27.23 10.47
N ILE A 147 22.13 -28.40 9.84
CA ILE A 147 21.56 -28.64 8.50
C ILE A 147 20.05 -28.44 8.52
N ALA A 148 19.35 -29.04 9.49
CA ALA A 148 17.90 -28.90 9.63
C ALA A 148 17.49 -27.45 9.91
N GLN A 149 18.24 -26.71 10.72
CA GLN A 149 18.01 -25.29 10.96
C GLN A 149 18.19 -24.46 9.69
N ARG A 150 19.26 -24.72 8.92
CA ARG A 150 19.50 -24.08 7.63
C ARG A 150 18.35 -24.32 6.67
N ASP A 151 17.87 -25.56 6.57
CA ASP A 151 16.76 -25.92 5.68
C ASP A 151 15.46 -25.20 6.08
N ASN A 152 15.14 -25.19 7.38
CA ASN A 152 13.98 -24.44 7.87
C ASN A 152 14.07 -22.93 7.59
N VAL A 153 15.25 -22.31 7.78
CA VAL A 153 15.44 -20.89 7.45
C VAL A 153 15.31 -20.65 5.95
N GLN A 154 15.83 -21.56 5.11
CA GLN A 154 15.69 -21.47 3.67
C GLN A 154 14.22 -21.54 3.22
N ASP A 155 13.43 -22.43 3.82
CA ASP A 155 12.00 -22.55 3.54
C ASP A 155 11.23 -21.29 3.95
N GLN A 156 11.55 -20.73 5.12
CA GLN A 156 10.96 -19.46 5.58
C GLN A 156 11.31 -18.30 4.64
N LEU A 157 12.55 -18.24 4.15
CA LEU A 157 12.99 -17.22 3.19
C LEU A 157 12.20 -17.36 1.89
N ASN A 158 12.07 -18.58 1.36
CA ASN A 158 11.32 -18.85 0.14
C ASN A 158 9.84 -18.43 0.27
N GLU A 159 9.21 -18.70 1.42
CA GLU A 159 7.82 -18.30 1.68
C GLU A 159 7.66 -16.78 1.78
N ILE A 160 8.58 -16.09 2.47
CA ILE A 160 8.58 -14.63 2.56
C ILE A 160 8.78 -14.01 1.17
N GLN A 161 9.70 -14.55 0.39
CA GLN A 161 9.97 -14.09 -0.97
C GLN A 161 8.72 -14.21 -1.86
N ARG A 162 8.01 -15.35 -1.79
CA ARG A 162 6.74 -15.53 -2.52
C ARG A 162 5.70 -14.49 -2.12
N LYS A 163 5.49 -14.26 -0.82
CA LYS A 163 4.56 -13.22 -0.32
C LYS A 163 4.93 -11.82 -0.79
N LEU A 164 6.23 -11.53 -0.82
CA LEU A 164 6.75 -10.23 -1.27
C LEU A 164 6.48 -10.03 -2.77
N ASP A 165 6.64 -11.07 -3.58
CA ASP A 165 6.36 -11.02 -5.02
C ASP A 165 4.85 -10.91 -5.30
N GLU A 166 4.00 -11.58 -4.52
CA GLU A 166 2.54 -11.40 -4.57
C GLU A 166 2.12 -9.96 -4.23
N LEU A 167 2.69 -9.37 -3.17
CA LEU A 167 2.41 -7.98 -2.78
C LEU A 167 2.87 -7.00 -3.85
N LYS A 168 4.06 -7.20 -4.42
CA LYS A 168 4.53 -6.40 -5.56
C LYS A 168 3.59 -6.51 -6.75
N GLY A 169 3.10 -7.71 -7.05
CA GLY A 169 2.11 -7.94 -8.10
C GLY A 169 0.81 -7.14 -7.86
N ARG A 170 0.28 -7.17 -6.64
CA ARG A 170 -0.90 -6.37 -6.25
C ARG A 170 -0.65 -4.88 -6.39
N ILE A 171 0.48 -4.36 -5.90
CA ILE A 171 0.83 -2.94 -6.03
C ILE A 171 0.84 -2.49 -7.49
N VAL A 172 1.39 -3.31 -8.40
CA VAL A 172 1.41 -3.01 -9.84
C VAL A 172 0.00 -2.99 -10.42
N GLN A 173 -0.88 -3.89 -9.99
CA GLN A 173 -2.28 -3.94 -10.43
C GLN A 173 -3.13 -2.79 -9.87
N ASP A 174 -2.92 -2.42 -8.61
CA ASP A 174 -3.70 -1.40 -7.91
C ASP A 174 -3.29 0.02 -8.32
N LYS A 175 -2.04 0.22 -8.74
CA LYS A 175 -1.53 1.53 -9.16
C LYS A 175 -2.39 2.21 -10.25
N PRO A 176 -2.71 1.60 -11.40
CA PRO A 176 -3.55 2.24 -12.41
C PRO A 176 -4.98 2.50 -11.91
N ILE A 177 -5.53 1.63 -11.06
CA ILE A 177 -6.87 1.80 -10.48
C ILE A 177 -6.88 3.05 -9.56
N CYS A 178 -5.88 3.17 -8.69
CA CYS A 178 -5.72 4.35 -7.84
C CYS A 178 -5.53 5.64 -8.65
N GLU A 179 -4.76 5.60 -9.73
CA GLU A 179 -4.58 6.74 -10.64
C GLU A 179 -5.90 7.15 -11.32
N GLN A 180 -6.69 6.18 -11.80
CA GLN A 180 -8.01 6.42 -12.39
C GLN A 180 -8.99 7.02 -11.38
N LEU A 181 -9.09 6.44 -10.18
CA LEU A 181 -9.97 6.92 -9.12
C LEU A 181 -9.58 8.34 -8.67
N ASN A 182 -8.28 8.66 -8.58
CA ASN A 182 -7.83 10.02 -8.27
C ASN A 182 -8.20 11.01 -9.40
N ALA A 183 -8.07 10.62 -10.66
CA ALA A 183 -8.47 11.45 -11.79
C ALA A 183 -9.99 11.70 -11.80
N GLU A 184 -10.78 10.68 -11.49
CA GLU A 184 -12.23 10.82 -11.37
C GLU A 184 -12.62 11.72 -10.19
N ASN A 185 -12.00 11.52 -9.02
CA ASN A 185 -12.28 12.31 -7.82
C ASN A 185 -11.91 13.79 -8.00
N THR A 186 -10.80 14.08 -8.67
CA THR A 186 -10.43 15.47 -9.03
C THR A 186 -11.41 16.08 -10.03
N SER A 187 -11.88 15.33 -11.02
CA SER A 187 -12.94 15.79 -11.94
C SER A 187 -14.25 16.10 -11.20
N ILE A 188 -14.72 15.18 -10.36
CA ILE A 188 -15.93 15.37 -9.55
C ILE A 188 -15.78 16.60 -8.65
N THR A 189 -14.64 16.73 -7.98
CA THR A 189 -14.35 17.88 -7.12
C THR A 189 -14.42 19.20 -7.90
N ASN A 190 -13.86 19.26 -9.11
CA ASN A 190 -13.94 20.44 -9.96
C ASN A 190 -15.38 20.75 -10.37
N THR A 191 -16.17 19.75 -10.80
CA THR A 191 -17.59 19.97 -11.15
C THR A 191 -18.42 20.43 -9.95
N MET A 192 -18.13 19.92 -8.75
CA MET A 192 -18.76 20.37 -7.50
C MET A 192 -18.47 21.84 -7.24
N PHE A 193 -17.21 22.28 -7.37
CA PHE A 193 -16.84 23.69 -7.20
C PHE A 193 -17.52 24.59 -8.25
N MET A 194 -17.52 24.18 -9.52
CA MET A 194 -18.20 24.93 -10.59
C MET A 194 -19.70 25.07 -10.33
N THR A 195 -20.35 23.98 -9.93
CA THR A 195 -21.79 23.98 -9.62
C THR A 195 -22.10 24.86 -8.41
N LYS A 196 -21.26 24.83 -7.37
CA LYS A 196 -21.39 25.71 -6.19
C LYS A 196 -21.23 27.19 -6.54
N ASP A 197 -20.29 27.53 -7.41
CA ASP A 197 -20.11 28.92 -7.87
C ASP A 197 -21.31 29.39 -8.71
N ALA A 198 -21.78 28.57 -9.65
CA ALA A 198 -22.97 28.84 -10.45
C ALA A 198 -24.22 28.99 -9.56
N GLN A 199 -24.41 28.11 -8.57
CA GLN A 199 -25.49 28.22 -7.59
C GLN A 199 -25.39 29.52 -6.78
N SER A 200 -24.19 29.88 -6.33
CA SER A 200 -23.96 31.11 -5.55
C SER A 200 -24.29 32.36 -6.36
N LYS A 201 -23.92 32.39 -7.66
CA LYS A 201 -24.31 33.46 -8.58
C LYS A 201 -25.82 33.52 -8.77
N ALA A 202 -26.46 32.39 -9.09
CA ALA A 202 -27.91 32.32 -9.27
C ALA A 202 -28.68 32.80 -8.02
N VAL A 203 -28.22 32.45 -6.81
CA VAL A 203 -28.83 32.95 -5.56
C VAL A 203 -28.70 34.46 -5.43
N ARG A 204 -27.52 35.04 -5.76
CA ARG A 204 -27.32 36.50 -5.75
C ARG A 204 -28.22 37.20 -6.76
N ASP A 205 -28.31 36.67 -7.98
CA ASP A 205 -29.15 37.22 -9.05
C ASP A 205 -30.63 37.18 -8.65
N VAL A 206 -31.10 36.08 -8.04
CA VAL A 206 -32.47 35.97 -7.51
C VAL A 206 -32.74 37.02 -6.44
N GLU A 207 -31.82 37.24 -5.49
CA GLU A 207 -31.99 38.28 -4.48
C GLU A 207 -31.98 39.69 -5.10
N GLN A 208 -31.10 39.95 -6.08
CA GLN A 208 -31.08 41.21 -6.81
C GLN A 208 -32.43 41.45 -7.53
N TYR A 209 -32.91 40.48 -8.31
CA TYR A 209 -34.19 40.60 -9.02
C TYR A 209 -35.38 40.77 -8.07
N LYS A 210 -35.37 40.14 -6.88
CA LYS A 210 -36.40 40.38 -5.85
C LYS A 210 -36.37 41.84 -5.36
N THR A 211 -35.18 42.39 -5.11
CA THR A 211 -35.05 43.79 -4.67
C THR A 211 -35.51 44.76 -5.77
N GLU A 212 -35.05 44.57 -7.01
CA GLU A 212 -35.46 45.37 -8.17
C GLU A 212 -36.97 45.32 -8.38
N ARG A 213 -37.57 44.11 -8.36
CA ARG A 213 -39.02 43.93 -8.42
C ARG A 213 -39.73 44.73 -7.34
N ASN A 214 -39.26 44.69 -6.09
CA ASN A 214 -39.87 45.45 -4.99
C ASN A 214 -39.73 46.97 -5.20
N THR A 215 -38.59 47.45 -5.71
CA THR A 215 -38.42 48.88 -6.02
C THR A 215 -39.34 49.34 -7.15
N LEU A 216 -39.46 48.56 -8.23
CA LEU A 216 -40.36 48.84 -9.34
C LEU A 216 -41.83 48.80 -8.90
N MET A 217 -42.18 47.87 -8.01
CA MET A 217 -43.53 47.77 -7.44
C MET A 217 -43.88 49.01 -6.62
N LYS A 218 -42.99 49.46 -5.73
CA LYS A 218 -43.16 50.72 -4.98
C LYS A 218 -43.26 51.93 -5.90
N ARG A 219 -42.42 52.00 -6.94
CA ARG A 219 -42.47 53.08 -7.93
C ARG A 219 -43.79 53.09 -8.71
N LYS A 220 -44.29 51.91 -9.10
CA LYS A 220 -45.60 51.75 -9.74
C LYS A 220 -46.73 52.22 -8.82
N GLU A 221 -46.69 51.86 -7.54
CA GLU A 221 -47.68 52.31 -6.54
C GLU A 221 -47.65 53.84 -6.36
N ALA A 222 -46.46 54.43 -6.26
CA ALA A 222 -46.29 55.88 -6.17
C ALA A 222 -46.85 56.61 -7.40
N LEU A 223 -46.49 56.17 -8.62
CA LEU A 223 -47.03 56.71 -9.87
C LEU A 223 -48.56 56.57 -9.95
N ASN A 224 -49.12 55.42 -9.55
CA ASN A 224 -50.57 55.26 -9.49
C ASN A 224 -51.22 56.23 -8.50
N GLY A 225 -50.57 56.51 -7.36
CA GLY A 225 -51.00 57.52 -6.40
C GLY A 225 -50.97 58.93 -7.00
N GLU A 226 -49.89 59.30 -7.68
CA GLU A 226 -49.75 60.58 -8.38
C GLU A 226 -50.82 60.76 -9.45
N VAL A 227 -51.05 59.73 -10.29
CA VAL A 227 -52.09 59.73 -11.33
C VAL A 227 -53.45 59.98 -10.71
N LYS A 228 -53.84 59.26 -9.65
CA LYS A 228 -55.11 59.50 -8.95
C LYS A 228 -55.20 60.92 -8.39
N SER A 229 -54.13 61.44 -7.80
CA SER A 229 -54.11 62.81 -7.26
C SER A 229 -54.28 63.87 -8.36
N LEU A 230 -53.69 63.64 -9.53
CA LEU A 230 -53.81 64.48 -10.72
C LEU A 230 -55.22 64.39 -11.30
N GLU A 231 -55.81 63.20 -11.40
CA GLU A 231 -57.20 63.01 -11.81
C GLU A 231 -58.18 63.76 -10.87
N GLU A 232 -57.94 63.69 -9.56
CA GLU A 232 -58.71 64.48 -8.58
C GLU A 232 -58.48 65.99 -8.75
N ALA A 233 -57.25 66.43 -9.00
CA ALA A 233 -56.96 67.84 -9.24
C ALA A 233 -57.62 68.33 -10.54
N ILE A 234 -57.62 67.53 -11.59
CA ILE A 234 -58.30 67.79 -12.87
C ILE A 234 -59.80 67.90 -12.64
N THR A 235 -60.41 66.95 -11.91
CA THR A 235 -61.85 67.00 -11.60
C THR A 235 -62.22 68.21 -10.75
N ARG A 236 -61.44 68.53 -9.70
CA ARG A 236 -61.60 69.77 -8.91
C ARG A 236 -61.47 71.03 -9.77
N THR A 237 -60.50 71.08 -10.67
CA THR A 237 -60.26 72.22 -11.55
C THR A 237 -61.39 72.36 -12.57
N ARG A 238 -61.84 71.26 -13.18
CA ARG A 238 -63.02 71.22 -14.07
C ARG A 238 -64.29 71.69 -13.37
N ALA A 239 -64.46 71.40 -12.08
CA ALA A 239 -65.57 71.91 -11.28
C ALA A 239 -65.48 73.42 -10.99
N ARG A 240 -64.26 73.98 -10.91
CA ARG A 240 -64.01 75.41 -10.69
C ARG A 240 -63.98 76.25 -11.96
N ILE A 241 -63.81 75.62 -13.12
CA ILE A 241 -63.95 76.29 -14.41
C ILE A 241 -65.43 76.60 -14.61
N VAL A 242 -65.74 77.87 -14.85
CA VAL A 242 -67.10 78.34 -15.13
C VAL A 242 -67.62 77.61 -16.37
N GLN A 243 -68.62 76.76 -16.19
CA GLN A 243 -69.24 75.95 -17.25
C GLN A 243 -69.87 76.79 -18.37
N SER A 244 -70.15 78.09 -18.13
CA SER A 244 -70.67 79.02 -19.14
C SER A 244 -70.13 80.44 -18.94
N PRO A 245 -68.97 80.76 -19.54
CA PRO A 245 -68.36 82.10 -19.49
C PRO A 245 -69.28 83.19 -20.05
N GLU A 246 -70.08 82.84 -21.07
CA GLU A 246 -71.02 83.76 -21.71
C GLU A 246 -72.18 84.16 -20.79
N ARG A 247 -72.62 83.28 -19.88
CA ARG A 247 -73.62 83.64 -18.86
C ARG A 247 -73.08 84.70 -17.90
N ILE A 248 -71.85 84.54 -17.42
CA ILE A 248 -71.23 85.50 -16.50
C ILE A 248 -70.96 86.84 -17.20
N LYS A 249 -70.44 86.83 -18.44
CA LYS A 249 -70.30 88.06 -19.24
C LYS A 249 -71.63 88.79 -19.42
N LYS A 250 -72.71 88.06 -19.71
CA LYS A 250 -74.05 88.64 -19.86
C LYS A 250 -74.54 89.24 -18.53
N THR A 251 -74.33 88.58 -17.41
CA THR A 251 -74.69 89.12 -16.08
C THR A 251 -73.87 90.36 -15.72
N ILE A 252 -72.56 90.37 -15.99
CA ILE A 252 -71.69 91.55 -15.76
C ILE A 252 -72.13 92.71 -16.66
N ALA A 253 -72.44 92.45 -17.92
CA ALA A 253 -72.96 93.47 -18.84
C ALA A 253 -74.28 94.07 -18.34
N ILE A 254 -75.22 93.22 -17.90
CA ILE A 254 -76.51 93.65 -17.33
C ILE A 254 -76.28 94.51 -16.07
N MET A 255 -75.47 94.02 -15.12
CA MET A 255 -75.14 94.77 -13.90
C MET A 255 -74.45 96.11 -14.19
N SER A 256 -73.58 96.17 -15.21
CA SER A 256 -72.91 97.40 -15.63
C SER A 256 -73.90 98.40 -16.23
N THR A 257 -74.86 97.94 -17.03
CA THR A 257 -75.95 98.80 -17.53
C THR A 257 -76.85 99.32 -16.40
N THR A 258 -77.25 98.46 -15.46
CA THR A 258 -78.08 98.88 -14.31
C THR A 258 -77.35 99.90 -13.44
N ALA A 259 -76.07 99.68 -13.13
CA ALA A 259 -75.27 100.63 -12.36
C ALA A 259 -75.13 102.00 -13.07
N ARG A 260 -75.09 102.00 -14.41
CA ARG A 260 -75.05 103.24 -15.20
C ARG A 260 -76.39 103.98 -15.21
N GLU A 261 -77.49 103.24 -15.25
CA GLU A 261 -78.86 103.79 -15.15
C GLU A 261 -79.12 104.37 -13.76
N ASP A 262 -78.74 103.66 -12.69
CA ASP A 262 -78.84 104.14 -11.30
C ASP A 262 -78.01 105.42 -11.09
N LYS A 263 -76.82 105.52 -11.70
CA LYS A 263 -76.04 106.76 -11.65
C LYS A 263 -76.76 107.93 -12.34
N LYS A 264 -77.51 107.67 -13.41
CA LYS A 264 -78.25 108.68 -14.16
C LYS A 264 -79.51 109.13 -13.41
N THR A 265 -80.22 108.21 -12.75
CA THR A 265 -81.38 108.54 -11.91
C THR A 265 -80.96 109.35 -10.68
N VAL A 266 -79.83 109.01 -10.04
CA VAL A 266 -79.27 109.82 -8.94
C VAL A 266 -78.97 111.24 -9.38
N LEU A 267 -78.28 111.42 -10.51
CA LEU A 267 -77.99 112.76 -11.06
C LEU A 267 -79.27 113.54 -11.37
N MET A 268 -80.30 112.88 -11.93
CA MET A 268 -81.59 113.51 -12.21
C MET A 268 -82.32 113.96 -10.93
N HIS A 269 -82.32 113.13 -9.89
CA HIS A 269 -82.88 113.49 -8.59
C HIS A 269 -82.09 114.61 -7.91
N GLU A 270 -80.76 114.66 -8.04
CA GLU A 270 -79.95 115.79 -7.56
C GLU A 270 -80.28 117.12 -8.25
N THR A 271 -80.50 117.11 -9.57
CA THR A 271 -80.94 118.32 -10.30
C THR A 271 -82.33 118.78 -9.88
N ASN A 272 -83.29 117.86 -9.74
CA ASN A 272 -84.64 118.20 -9.27
C ASN A 272 -84.63 118.74 -7.84
N ALA A 273 -83.76 118.23 -6.97
CA ALA A 273 -83.59 118.73 -5.61
C ALA A 273 -83.07 120.19 -5.61
N ARG A 274 -82.10 120.53 -6.49
CA ARG A 274 -81.61 121.92 -6.62
C ARG A 274 -82.67 122.88 -7.15
N ASP A 275 -83.47 122.47 -8.12
CA ASP A 275 -84.55 123.33 -8.65
C ASP A 275 -85.65 123.59 -7.61
N LEU A 276 -86.02 122.58 -6.82
CA LEU A 276 -86.95 122.74 -5.69
C LEU A 276 -86.37 123.67 -4.61
N GLN A 277 -85.08 123.53 -4.28
CA GLN A 277 -84.39 124.43 -3.35
C GLN A 277 -84.44 125.89 -3.83
N THR A 278 -84.23 126.12 -5.12
CA THR A 278 -84.26 127.46 -5.73
C THR A 278 -85.66 128.07 -5.70
N LYS A 279 -86.71 127.26 -5.92
CA LYS A 279 -88.12 127.68 -5.77
C LYS A 279 -88.48 128.01 -4.32
N ILE A 280 -87.97 127.27 -3.34
CA ILE A 280 -88.16 127.55 -1.91
C ILE A 280 -87.49 128.88 -1.52
N SER A 281 -86.27 129.16 -2.01
CA SER A 281 -85.60 130.45 -1.78
C SER A 281 -86.32 131.63 -2.43
N ALA A 282 -86.94 131.43 -3.60
CA ALA A 282 -87.74 132.47 -4.26
C ALA A 282 -89.05 132.78 -3.51
N LEU A 283 -89.73 131.76 -2.96
CA LEU A 283 -90.93 131.94 -2.13
C LEU A 283 -90.62 132.64 -0.80
N HIS A 284 -89.47 132.34 -0.17
CA HIS A 284 -89.04 133.00 1.06
C HIS A 284 -88.69 134.49 0.88
N ASN A 285 -88.29 134.91 -0.32
CA ASN A 285 -88.04 136.33 -0.62
C ASN A 285 -89.33 137.12 -0.94
N ILE A 286 -90.41 136.46 -1.34
CA ILE A 286 -91.72 137.10 -1.58
C ILE A 286 -92.47 137.32 -0.25
N GLU A 287 -92.23 136.48 0.76
CA GLU A 287 -92.83 136.59 2.10
C GLU A 287 -92.24 137.76 2.94
N LYS A 288 -91.11 138.37 2.52
CA LYS A 288 -90.47 139.51 3.20
C LYS A 288 -90.84 140.92 2.67
N VAL A 289 -91.75 141.04 1.68
CA VAL A 289 -92.14 142.33 1.09
C VAL A 289 -93.64 142.65 1.28
N VAL A 290 -94.41 141.76 1.90
CA VAL A 290 -95.82 142.00 2.28
C VAL A 290 -96.08 141.46 3.70
N SER A 291 -95.49 142.15 4.69
CA SER A 291 -95.89 142.32 6.11
C SER A 291 -94.70 142.86 6.90
#